data_AF-A0A417MBT2-F1
#
_entry.id   AF-A0A417MBT2-F1
#
_cell.length_a   1.000
_cell.length_b   1.000
_cell.length_c   1.000
_cell.angle_alpha   90.00
_cell.angle_beta   90.00
_cell.angle_gamma   90.00
#
_symmetry.space_group_name_H-M   'P 1'
#
loop_
_entity.id
_entity.type
_entity.pdbx_description
1 polymer ?
#
loop_
_entity_poly.entity_id
_entity_poly.type
_entity_poly.pdbx_seq_one_letter_code
_entity_poly.pdbx_strand_id
1 'polypeptide(L)'
;MYKPTINTSYKGVCRLYETCGRSDYCLRAAEDILFIHGFDITKTPGYEDLTPDQKDLFAAHCVKYMNSVGMNTKITMYPKTVHFVREYQYCSFPEWDEEIQKNIRWQIGREWIILKANGRTRKFKKYLDDDRTEADIDKTVTKEFEYLRVDWRQNGTNVWFHVTAPDEYY
;
A
#
# COMPACT_ATOMS: atom_id res chain seq x y z
N MET A 1 -12.19 -1.25 17.20
CA MET A 1 -11.28 -0.13 16.87
C MET A 1 -9.85 -0.66 17.04
N TYR A 2 -9.17 -1.00 15.94
CA TYR A 2 -7.79 -1.53 15.95
C TYR A 2 -6.88 -0.42 16.51
N LYS A 3 -6.25 -0.65 17.67
CA LYS A 3 -5.40 0.35 18.31
C LYS A 3 -4.01 0.33 17.66
N PRO A 4 -3.46 1.49 17.26
CA PRO A 4 -2.07 1.62 16.82
C PRO A 4 -1.16 1.13 17.93
N THR A 5 -0.06 0.45 17.57
CA THR A 5 1.17 0.28 18.37
C THR A 5 1.03 0.55 19.87
N ILE A 6 1.01 -0.51 20.69
CA ILE A 6 0.91 -0.38 22.16
C ILE A 6 2.13 0.39 22.72
N ASN A 7 3.25 0.41 21.98
CA ASN A 7 4.50 1.00 22.39
C ASN A 7 4.81 2.32 21.64
N THR A 8 4.36 3.44 22.20
CA THR A 8 4.64 4.79 21.67
C THR A 8 5.82 5.49 22.34
N SER A 9 6.47 4.86 23.32
CA SER A 9 7.65 5.41 23.98
C SER A 9 8.91 5.06 23.21
N TYR A 10 9.62 6.07 22.70
CA TYR A 10 10.90 5.91 22.00
C TYR A 10 11.88 5.05 22.83
N LYS A 11 12.09 5.42 24.10
CA LYS A 11 12.99 4.70 25.01
C LYS A 11 12.53 3.25 25.26
N GLY A 12 11.21 3.05 25.40
CA GLY A 12 10.63 1.73 25.61
C GLY A 12 10.87 0.82 24.41
N VAL A 13 10.59 1.31 23.20
CA VAL A 13 10.77 0.56 21.96
C VAL A 13 12.25 0.26 21.69
N CYS A 14 13.16 1.23 21.88
CA CYS A 14 14.60 0.98 21.77
C CYS A 14 15.06 -0.16 22.69
N ARG A 15 14.59 -0.18 23.94
CA ARG A 15 14.90 -1.26 24.89
C ARG A 15 14.35 -2.61 24.44
N LEU A 16 13.19 -2.65 23.78
CA LEU A 16 12.63 -3.89 23.22
C LEU A 16 13.50 -4.42 22.08
N TYR A 17 13.98 -3.54 21.17
CA TYR A 17 14.96 -3.93 20.15
C TYR A 17 16.21 -4.54 20.79
N GLU A 18 16.79 -3.89 21.80
CA GLU A 18 17.96 -4.41 22.51
C GLU A 18 17.69 -5.76 23.17
N THR A 19 16.52 -5.92 23.82
CA THR A 19 16.11 -7.18 24.48
C THR A 19 15.94 -8.33 23.47
N CYS A 20 15.49 -8.02 22.25
CA CYS A 20 15.40 -8.96 21.13
C CYS A 20 16.75 -9.19 20.42
N GLY A 21 17.86 -8.63 20.92
CA GLY A 21 19.19 -8.76 20.31
C GLY A 21 19.33 -7.99 18.98
N ARG A 22 18.55 -6.90 18.81
CA ARG A 22 18.53 -6.04 17.62
C ARG A 22 19.17 -4.69 17.92
N SER A 23 20.47 -4.70 18.24
CA SER A 23 21.22 -3.48 18.60
C SER A 23 21.37 -2.48 17.44
N ASP A 24 21.13 -2.91 16.21
CA ASP A 24 21.11 -2.07 15.00
C ASP A 24 19.72 -1.47 14.71
N TYR A 25 18.74 -1.69 15.59
CA TYR A 25 17.37 -1.19 15.48
C TYR A 25 16.64 -1.59 14.18
N CYS A 26 17.06 -2.72 13.60
CA CYS A 26 16.45 -3.30 12.40
C CYS A 26 15.61 -4.52 12.74
N LEU A 27 14.40 -4.56 12.18
CA LEU A 27 13.53 -5.73 12.19
C LEU A 27 14.11 -6.79 11.23
N ARG A 28 14.00 -8.07 11.59
CA ARG A 28 14.44 -9.20 10.76
C ARG A 28 13.29 -10.00 10.18
N ALA A 29 12.17 -10.05 10.91
CA ALA A 29 11.00 -10.83 10.52
C ALA A 29 9.70 -10.15 11.01
N ALA A 30 8.56 -10.63 10.52
CA ALA A 30 7.25 -10.08 10.88
C ALA A 30 6.94 -10.25 12.38
N GLU A 31 7.48 -11.29 13.00
CA GLU A 31 7.35 -11.56 14.43
C GLU A 31 7.99 -10.44 15.26
N ASP A 32 9.10 -9.87 14.79
CA ASP A 32 9.74 -8.73 15.47
C ASP A 32 8.77 -7.53 15.53
N ILE A 33 7.90 -7.35 14.53
CA ILE A 33 6.88 -6.29 14.53
C ILE A 33 5.90 -6.50 15.68
N LEU A 34 5.42 -7.73 15.85
CA LEU A 34 4.51 -8.08 16.95
C LEU A 34 5.17 -7.90 18.31
N PHE A 35 6.39 -8.43 18.50
CA PHE A 35 7.06 -8.38 19.80
C PHE A 35 7.51 -6.97 20.20
N ILE A 36 8.03 -6.19 19.25
CA ILE A 36 8.63 -4.88 19.54
C ILE A 36 7.58 -3.76 19.46
N HIS A 37 6.75 -3.77 18.41
CA HIS A 37 5.78 -2.69 18.17
C HIS A 37 4.37 -3.01 18.66
N GLY A 38 4.11 -4.26 19.03
CA GLY A 38 2.90 -4.66 19.74
C GLY A 38 1.66 -4.76 18.85
N PHE A 39 1.82 -4.93 17.53
CA PHE A 39 0.69 -5.15 16.62
C PHE A 39 0.95 -6.31 15.66
N ASP A 40 -0.13 -7.00 15.33
CA ASP A 40 -0.12 -8.18 14.49
C ASP A 40 -0.55 -7.80 13.06
N ILE A 41 0.37 -7.92 12.10
CA ILE A 41 0.12 -7.60 10.69
C ILE A 41 -0.87 -8.58 10.04
N THR A 42 -1.01 -9.79 10.57
CA THR A 42 -1.98 -10.77 10.04
C THR A 42 -3.42 -10.36 10.32
N LYS A 43 -3.61 -9.44 11.28
CA LYS A 43 -4.91 -8.83 11.61
C LYS A 43 -5.19 -7.56 10.82
N THR A 44 -4.31 -7.17 9.89
CA THR A 44 -4.56 -6.03 9.01
C THR A 44 -5.79 -6.34 8.13
N PRO A 45 -6.79 -5.45 8.10
CA PRO A 45 -7.97 -5.65 7.26
C PRO A 45 -7.58 -5.90 5.79
N GLY A 46 -8.12 -6.97 5.21
CA GLY A 46 -7.83 -7.44 3.86
C GLY A 46 -6.72 -8.49 3.76
N TYR A 47 -5.93 -8.73 4.82
CA TYR A 47 -4.91 -9.79 4.85
C TYR A 47 -5.50 -11.19 4.62
N GLU A 48 -6.69 -11.45 5.15
CA GLU A 48 -7.40 -12.73 4.99
C GLU A 48 -7.75 -13.06 3.52
N ASP A 49 -7.94 -12.02 2.70
CA ASP A 49 -8.29 -12.13 1.29
C ASP A 49 -7.07 -12.39 0.38
N LEU A 50 -5.84 -12.40 0.93
CA LEU A 50 -4.60 -12.60 0.18
C LEU A 50 -4.24 -14.08 -0.01
N THR A 51 -3.57 -14.41 -1.11
CA THR A 51 -2.93 -15.72 -1.33
C THR A 51 -1.70 -15.89 -0.42
N PRO A 52 -1.18 -17.11 -0.21
CA PRO A 52 0.05 -17.31 0.55
C PRO A 52 1.23 -16.44 0.07
N ASP A 53 1.51 -16.43 -1.23
CA ASP A 53 2.61 -15.64 -1.80
C ASP A 53 2.43 -14.12 -1.56
N GLN A 54 1.19 -13.63 -1.66
CA GLN A 54 0.86 -12.22 -1.37
C GLN A 54 1.02 -11.87 0.11
N LYS A 55 0.75 -12.82 1.01
CA LYS A 55 0.97 -12.66 2.45
C LYS A 55 2.46 -12.57 2.77
N ASP A 56 3.28 -13.39 2.11
CA ASP A 56 4.74 -13.37 2.27
C ASP A 56 5.31 -12.05 1.74
N LEU A 57 4.85 -11.59 0.56
CA LEU A 57 5.21 -10.27 0.03
C LEU A 57 4.82 -9.14 0.99
N PHE A 58 3.61 -9.18 1.55
CA PHE A 58 3.16 -8.19 2.52
C PHE A 58 4.02 -8.16 3.78
N ALA A 59 4.34 -9.33 4.34
CA ALA A 59 5.19 -9.44 5.51
C ALA A 59 6.60 -8.88 5.26
N ALA A 60 7.20 -9.24 4.12
CA ALA A 60 8.50 -8.74 3.71
C ALA A 60 8.49 -7.22 3.51
N HIS A 61 7.45 -6.68 2.85
CA HIS A 61 7.24 -5.23 2.70
C HIS A 61 7.13 -4.52 4.04
N CYS A 62 6.34 -5.03 4.99
CA CYS A 62 6.20 -4.43 6.31
C CYS A 62 7.54 -4.31 7.04
N VAL A 63 8.34 -5.38 7.04
CA VAL A 63 9.68 -5.36 7.66
C VAL A 63 10.59 -4.35 6.97
N LYS A 64 10.62 -4.33 5.63
CA LYS A 64 11.47 -3.43 4.83
C LYS A 64 11.08 -1.97 5.00
N TYR A 65 9.80 -1.64 4.83
CA TYR A 65 9.30 -0.29 4.95
C TYR A 65 9.44 0.27 6.37
N MET A 66 9.16 -0.54 7.40
CA MET A 66 9.43 -0.11 8.77
C MET A 66 10.92 0.10 9.00
N ASN A 67 11.81 -0.66 8.36
CA ASN A 67 13.25 -0.43 8.44
C ASN A 67 13.75 0.79 7.67
N SER A 68 13.02 1.26 6.64
CA SER A 68 13.41 2.44 5.86
C SER A 68 13.09 3.77 6.54
N VAL A 69 12.31 3.77 7.64
CA VAL A 69 11.92 4.99 8.36
C VAL A 69 12.58 5.10 9.73
N GLY A 70 12.71 6.33 10.22
CA GLY A 70 13.25 6.59 11.56
C GLY A 70 12.35 6.10 12.69
N MET A 71 12.93 5.82 13.87
CA MET A 71 12.22 5.26 15.03
C MET A 71 10.97 6.05 15.42
N ASN A 72 11.01 7.39 15.39
CA ASN A 72 9.85 8.24 15.69
C ASN A 72 8.65 7.97 14.77
N THR A 73 8.90 7.57 13.52
CA THR A 73 7.83 7.16 12.60
C THR A 73 7.44 5.70 12.86
N LYS A 74 8.42 4.79 13.08
CA LYS A 74 8.14 3.37 13.40
C LYS A 74 7.15 3.20 14.55
N ILE A 75 7.31 3.98 15.63
CA ILE A 75 6.45 3.87 16.82
C ILE A 75 5.01 4.36 16.62
N THR A 76 4.75 5.19 15.59
CA THR A 76 3.42 5.73 15.29
C THR A 76 2.77 5.09 14.07
N MET A 77 3.50 4.25 13.35
CA MET A 77 3.03 3.67 12.09
C MET A 77 2.46 2.28 12.25
N TYR A 78 1.49 1.94 11.40
CA TYR A 78 0.95 0.59 11.26
C TYR A 78 0.27 0.43 9.89
N PRO A 79 0.23 -0.79 9.33
CA PRO A 79 -0.53 -1.07 8.13
C PRO A 79 -2.02 -1.00 8.46
N LYS A 80 -2.74 -0.11 7.77
CA LYS A 80 -4.16 0.17 7.97
C LYS A 80 -5.05 -0.79 7.19
N THR A 81 -4.72 -1.02 5.92
CA THR A 81 -5.42 -1.94 5.01
C THR A 81 -4.42 -2.54 4.04
N VAL A 82 -4.65 -3.78 3.62
CA VAL A 82 -3.87 -4.43 2.55
C VAL A 82 -4.82 -5.15 1.60
N HIS A 83 -4.63 -4.92 0.30
CA HIS A 83 -5.43 -5.56 -0.73
C HIS A 83 -4.58 -5.88 -1.95
N PHE A 84 -4.73 -7.07 -2.53
CA PHE A 84 -4.29 -7.28 -3.91
C PHE A 84 -5.32 -6.62 -4.83
N VAL A 85 -4.87 -5.68 -5.66
CA VAL A 85 -5.74 -4.86 -6.49
C VAL A 85 -5.34 -4.94 -7.94
N ARG A 86 -6.35 -4.83 -8.78
CA ARG A 86 -6.24 -4.47 -10.19
C ARG A 86 -6.54 -2.99 -10.33
N GLU A 87 -5.58 -2.21 -10.79
CA GLU A 87 -5.73 -0.81 -11.15
C GLU A 87 -5.96 -0.67 -12.64
N TYR A 88 -7.03 0.03 -13.00
CA TYR A 88 -7.27 0.56 -14.32
C TYR A 88 -6.87 2.03 -14.35
N GLN A 89 -6.01 2.42 -15.28
CA GLN A 89 -5.74 3.82 -15.60
C GLN A 89 -6.49 4.19 -16.87
N TYR A 90 -7.48 5.07 -16.72
CA TYR A 90 -8.33 5.51 -17.81
C TYR A 90 -7.68 6.68 -18.54
N CYS A 91 -7.66 6.61 -19.86
CA CYS A 91 -7.17 7.67 -20.72
C CYS A 91 -8.29 8.25 -21.55
N SER A 92 -8.18 9.54 -21.90
CA SER A 92 -9.08 10.19 -22.84
C SER A 92 -8.88 9.69 -24.27
N PHE A 93 -9.86 9.98 -25.12
CA PHE A 93 -9.66 10.01 -26.57
C PHE A 93 -8.53 10.98 -26.95
N PRO A 94 -7.84 10.75 -28.08
CA PRO A 94 -6.75 11.62 -28.49
C PRO A 94 -7.30 12.99 -28.89
N GLU A 95 -6.71 14.03 -28.34
CA GLU A 95 -7.01 15.42 -28.67
C GLU A 95 -5.76 16.06 -29.31
N TRP A 96 -5.96 16.86 -30.35
CA TRP A 96 -4.86 17.57 -30.99
C TRP A 96 -4.39 18.71 -30.08
N ASP A 97 -3.11 18.67 -29.70
CA ASP A 97 -2.47 19.74 -28.95
C ASP A 97 -1.72 20.66 -29.90
N GLU A 98 -2.13 21.94 -29.94
CA GLU A 98 -1.52 22.94 -30.84
C GLU A 98 -0.12 23.37 -30.41
N GLU A 99 0.24 23.27 -29.14
CA GLU A 99 1.57 23.65 -28.66
C GLU A 99 2.60 22.56 -29.01
N ILE A 100 2.21 21.30 -28.83
CA ILE A 100 3.07 20.13 -29.02
C ILE A 100 2.96 19.58 -30.45
N GLN A 101 1.98 20.05 -31.24
CA GLN A 101 1.70 19.66 -32.63
C GLN A 101 1.53 18.14 -32.80
N LYS A 102 0.86 17.50 -31.83
CA LYS A 102 0.61 16.05 -31.80
C LYS A 102 -0.70 15.73 -31.10
N ASN A 103 -1.23 14.54 -31.39
CA ASN A 103 -2.34 13.98 -30.61
C ASN A 103 -1.85 13.53 -29.23
N ILE A 104 -2.45 14.09 -28.19
CA ILE A 104 -2.16 13.78 -26.78
C ILE A 104 -3.35 13.06 -26.17
N ARG A 105 -3.06 12.18 -25.20
CA ARG A 105 -4.05 11.51 -24.38
C ARG A 105 -3.76 11.85 -22.93
N TRP A 106 -4.78 12.28 -22.22
CA TRP A 106 -4.68 12.60 -20.80
C TRP A 106 -5.14 11.40 -19.97
N GLN A 107 -4.46 11.13 -18.86
CA GLN A 107 -4.95 10.16 -17.88
C GLN A 107 -6.08 10.83 -17.09
N ILE A 108 -7.32 10.47 -17.35
CA ILE A 108 -8.53 11.15 -16.84
C ILE A 108 -9.17 10.46 -15.62
N GLY A 109 -8.56 9.38 -15.15
CA GLY A 109 -9.02 8.72 -13.94
C GLY A 109 -8.39 7.37 -13.67
N ARG A 110 -8.83 6.75 -12.57
CA ARG A 110 -8.36 5.45 -12.08
C ARG A 110 -9.48 4.65 -11.42
N GLU A 111 -9.48 3.34 -11.60
CA GLU A 111 -10.34 2.42 -10.85
C GLU A 111 -9.51 1.31 -10.21
N TRP A 112 -9.81 0.97 -8.96
CA TRP A 112 -9.23 -0.14 -8.24
C TRP A 112 -10.29 -1.19 -7.94
N ILE A 113 -9.99 -2.43 -8.30
CA ILE A 113 -10.78 -3.61 -8.00
C ILE A 113 -9.95 -4.54 -7.11
N ILE A 114 -10.46 -4.91 -5.94
CA ILE A 114 -9.83 -5.90 -5.08
C ILE A 114 -10.03 -7.29 -5.69
N LEU A 115 -8.95 -8.03 -5.80
CA LEU A 115 -8.92 -9.43 -6.21
C LEU A 115 -8.69 -10.28 -4.97
N LYS A 116 -9.67 -11.12 -4.60
CA LYS A 116 -9.57 -12.01 -3.44
C LYS A 116 -8.98 -13.36 -3.85
N ALA A 117 -8.31 -14.03 -2.93
CA ALA A 117 -7.75 -15.36 -3.11
C ALA A 117 -8.78 -16.43 -3.52
N ASN A 118 -10.06 -16.23 -3.18
CA ASN A 118 -11.16 -17.11 -3.60
C ASN A 118 -11.66 -16.84 -5.04
N GLY A 119 -10.97 -15.99 -5.80
CA GLY A 119 -11.35 -15.60 -7.18
C GLY A 119 -12.47 -14.57 -7.27
N ARG A 120 -13.08 -14.16 -6.15
CA ARG A 120 -14.10 -13.09 -6.15
C ARG A 120 -13.43 -11.73 -6.27
N THR A 121 -14.14 -10.80 -6.88
CA THR A 121 -13.70 -9.41 -7.01
C THR A 121 -14.63 -8.48 -6.24
N ARG A 122 -14.10 -7.34 -5.80
CA ARG A 122 -14.87 -6.28 -5.13
C ARG A 122 -14.41 -4.91 -5.63
N LYS A 123 -15.34 -4.08 -6.10
CA LYS A 123 -15.06 -2.67 -6.39
C LYS A 123 -14.57 -1.97 -5.12
N PHE A 124 -13.43 -1.29 -5.22
CA PHE A 124 -12.80 -0.62 -4.09
C PHE A 124 -12.93 0.89 -4.16
N LYS A 125 -12.39 1.48 -5.21
CA LYS A 125 -12.44 2.93 -5.43
C LYS A 125 -12.41 3.21 -6.93
N LYS A 126 -13.17 4.21 -7.35
CA LYS A 126 -13.10 4.77 -8.70
C LYS A 126 -12.97 6.28 -8.58
N TYR A 127 -12.15 6.86 -9.44
CA TYR A 127 -11.91 8.28 -9.56
C TYR A 127 -11.90 8.62 -11.05
N LEU A 128 -12.56 9.71 -11.40
CA LEU A 128 -12.47 10.41 -12.67
C LEU A 128 -12.26 11.88 -12.34
N ASP A 129 -11.61 12.62 -13.23
CA ASP A 129 -11.46 14.07 -13.11
C ASP A 129 -12.85 14.73 -13.09
N ASP A 130 -12.98 15.87 -12.39
CA ASP A 130 -14.28 16.45 -12.01
C ASP A 130 -15.18 16.80 -13.21
N ASP A 131 -14.61 17.05 -14.38
CA ASP A 131 -15.29 17.38 -15.64
C ASP A 131 -15.49 16.16 -16.56
N ARG A 132 -15.09 14.96 -16.14
CA ARG A 132 -15.06 13.75 -16.98
C ARG A 132 -16.06 12.69 -16.53
N THR A 133 -16.56 11.94 -17.51
CA THR A 133 -17.53 10.86 -17.35
C THR A 133 -17.01 9.57 -17.95
N GLU A 134 -17.75 8.46 -17.78
CA GLU A 134 -17.38 7.18 -18.40
C GLU A 134 -17.38 7.23 -19.93
N ALA A 135 -18.11 8.17 -20.54
CA ALA A 135 -18.15 8.34 -21.99
C ALA A 135 -16.83 8.89 -22.55
N ASP A 136 -16.04 9.57 -21.72
CA ASP A 136 -14.77 10.18 -22.10
C ASP A 136 -13.60 9.19 -22.08
N ILE A 137 -13.83 7.97 -21.57
CA ILE A 137 -12.82 6.93 -21.43
C ILE A 137 -12.62 6.19 -22.76
N ASP A 138 -11.42 6.31 -23.33
CA ASP A 138 -10.98 5.43 -24.40
C ASP A 138 -10.56 4.07 -23.82
N LYS A 139 -11.50 3.13 -23.84
CA LYS A 139 -11.32 1.76 -23.33
C LYS A 139 -10.23 0.98 -24.06
N THR A 140 -9.87 1.36 -25.29
CA THR A 140 -8.88 0.63 -26.11
C THR A 140 -7.45 0.84 -25.63
N VAL A 141 -7.20 1.91 -24.86
CA VAL A 141 -5.88 2.29 -24.36
C VAL A 141 -5.80 2.32 -22.83
N THR A 142 -6.83 1.80 -22.16
CA THR A 142 -6.84 1.67 -20.70
C THR A 142 -5.71 0.74 -20.28
N LYS A 143 -4.86 1.20 -19.35
CA LYS A 143 -3.77 0.38 -18.82
C LYS A 143 -4.25 -0.37 -17.59
N GLU A 144 -3.80 -1.62 -17.45
CA GLU A 144 -4.12 -2.49 -16.33
C GLU A 144 -2.83 -2.86 -15.59
N PHE A 145 -2.88 -2.77 -14.26
CA PHE A 145 -1.79 -3.15 -13.37
C PHE A 145 -2.35 -3.99 -12.23
N GLU A 146 -1.61 -5.03 -11.82
CA GLU A 146 -1.93 -5.80 -10.63
C GLU A 146 -0.78 -5.70 -9.63
N TYR A 147 -1.10 -5.38 -8.38
CA TYR A 147 -0.11 -5.23 -7.33
C TYR A 147 -0.74 -5.34 -5.94
N LEU A 148 0.11 -5.46 -4.93
CA LEU A 148 -0.32 -5.41 -3.54
C LEU A 148 -0.40 -3.94 -3.11
N ARG A 149 -1.61 -3.43 -2.87
CA ARG A 149 -1.83 -2.10 -2.30
C ARG A 149 -1.77 -2.18 -0.79
N VAL A 150 -0.84 -1.45 -0.18
CA VAL A 150 -0.73 -1.34 1.28
C VAL A 150 -0.95 0.10 1.70
N ASP A 151 -2.06 0.36 2.40
CA ASP A 151 -2.30 1.67 3.02
C ASP A 151 -1.73 1.67 4.44
N TRP A 152 -0.86 2.62 4.74
CA TRP A 152 -0.26 2.83 6.06
C TRP A 152 -0.89 4.03 6.74
N ARG A 153 -1.00 3.94 8.07
CA ARG A 153 -1.13 5.10 8.93
C ARG A 153 0.27 5.41 9.46
N GLN A 154 0.74 6.65 9.36
CA GLN A 154 1.99 7.08 9.98
C GLN A 154 1.92 8.57 10.33
N ASN A 155 2.44 8.99 11.49
CA ASN A 155 2.45 10.40 11.92
C ASN A 155 1.10 11.14 11.75
N GLY A 156 -0.04 10.43 11.92
CA GLY A 156 -1.37 11.02 11.76
C GLY A 156 -1.84 11.20 10.30
N THR A 157 -1.05 10.81 9.31
CA THR A 157 -1.42 10.82 7.88
C THR A 157 -1.61 9.39 7.35
N ASN A 158 -2.33 9.27 6.24
CA ASN A 158 -2.42 8.01 5.50
C ASN A 158 -1.53 8.12 4.27
N VAL A 159 -0.68 7.12 4.06
CA VAL A 159 0.08 6.95 2.82
C VAL A 159 -0.26 5.57 2.26
N TRP A 160 -0.07 5.37 0.97
CA TRP A 160 -0.34 4.09 0.33
C TRP A 160 0.72 3.83 -0.72
N PHE A 161 1.03 2.54 -0.91
CA PHE A 161 2.08 2.10 -1.81
C PHE A 161 1.57 1.05 -2.78
N HIS A 162 2.09 1.09 -4.01
CA HIS A 162 2.05 -0.02 -4.95
C HIS A 162 3.23 -0.94 -4.60
N VAL A 163 2.98 -2.16 -4.15
CA VAL A 163 4.03 -3.10 -3.76
C VAL A 163 4.06 -4.23 -4.80
N THR A 164 5.13 -4.26 -5.60
CA THR A 164 5.39 -5.32 -6.59
C THR A 164 6.48 -6.29 -6.13
N ALA A 165 7.42 -5.81 -5.32
CA ALA A 165 8.41 -6.61 -4.61
C ALA A 165 8.68 -6.02 -3.21
N PRO A 166 9.37 -6.72 -2.30
CA PRO A 166 9.63 -6.23 -0.95
C PRO A 166 10.38 -4.88 -0.90
N ASP A 167 11.18 -4.58 -1.92
CA ASP A 167 11.98 -3.36 -2.10
C ASP A 167 11.55 -2.51 -3.29
N GLU A 168 10.56 -2.96 -4.05
CA GLU A 168 10.00 -2.23 -5.19
C GLU A 168 8.60 -1.73 -4.83
N TYR A 169 8.54 -0.48 -4.36
CA TYR A 169 7.30 0.20 -4.06
C TYR A 169 7.36 1.71 -4.31
N TYR A 170 6.23 2.30 -4.72
CA TYR A 170 6.08 3.74 -4.98
C TYR A 170 4.67 4.27 -4.64
#